data_AF-A0AAW2SKR0-F1
#
_entry.id   AF-A0AAW2SKR0-F1
#
_cell.length_a   1.000
_cell.length_b   1.000
_cell.length_c   1.000
_cell.angle_alpha   90.00
_cell.angle_beta   90.00
_cell.angle_gamma   90.00
#
_symmetry.space_group_name_H-M   'P 1'
#
loop_
_entity.id
_entity.type
_entity.pdbx_description
1 polymer ?
#
loop_
_entity_poly.entity_id
_entity_poly.type
_entity_poly.pdbx_seq_one_letter_code
_entity_poly.pdbx_strand_id
1 'polypeptide(L)'
;MFAVASLVSAEIVVVFYAVELSKACDGYGYIRCEANIEGYACGHSCHIDCALRAYMAGTVGGSIGLDAEYCCRRCDSRTNLVSHVIKLLENCESIVSPDDIEKILKIGICVLRGSKKASAKQLLHHIESAMSKLKNETNLEDIWKKEDASAAIAENEPQDQETGSPLSSILDHLVESLKLEDEVDQILDSLRKSQEIEYRLAEERLSTQKNYILNLYQQINKERSSEDQDSLLDDVLSRVNQVKREVSRLKDMADVAKGFGRVPKHILKELFGLDIEL
;
A
#
# COMPACT_ATOMS: atom_id res chain seq x y z
N MET A 1 -57.21 8.99 -0.30
CA MET A 1 -57.78 9.49 0.97
C MET A 1 -56.60 9.85 1.87
N PHE A 2 -56.63 11.05 2.46
CA PHE A 2 -55.50 11.76 3.06
C PHE A 2 -54.78 11.03 4.21
N ALA A 3 -53.47 11.26 4.31
CA ALA A 3 -52.85 11.82 5.53
C ALA A 3 -51.52 12.49 5.17
N VAL A 4 -51.46 13.81 5.37
CA VAL A 4 -50.23 14.61 5.41
C VAL A 4 -49.80 14.68 6.87
N ALA A 5 -48.54 14.32 7.16
CA ALA A 5 -47.85 14.79 8.34
C ALA A 5 -46.45 15.21 7.91
N SER A 6 -46.19 16.52 8.01
CA SER A 6 -44.91 17.16 7.78
C SER A 6 -44.33 17.49 9.15
N LEU A 7 -43.07 17.13 9.43
CA LEU A 7 -42.11 17.93 10.22
C LEU A 7 -40.73 17.22 10.32
N VAL A 8 -39.82 17.68 9.46
CA VAL A 8 -38.41 18.05 9.73
C VAL A 8 -37.55 17.12 10.59
N SER A 9 -36.71 16.31 9.94
CA SER A 9 -35.27 16.15 10.22
C SER A 9 -34.63 15.52 8.98
N ALA A 10 -33.49 16.04 8.51
CA ALA A 10 -32.82 15.55 7.33
C ALA A 10 -32.19 14.16 7.57
N GLU A 11 -32.92 13.10 7.23
CA GLU A 11 -32.36 11.78 7.00
C GLU A 11 -32.36 11.51 5.49
N ILE A 12 -31.16 11.25 4.96
CA ILE A 12 -30.98 10.76 3.60
C ILE A 12 -31.62 9.37 3.54
N VAL A 13 -32.86 9.30 3.07
CA VAL A 13 -33.52 8.03 2.76
C VAL A 13 -32.81 7.42 1.56
N VAL A 14 -31.96 6.42 1.81
CA VAL A 14 -31.40 5.55 0.79
C VAL A 14 -32.53 4.70 0.25
N VAL A 15 -33.05 5.05 -0.92
CA VAL A 15 -34.06 4.23 -1.61
C VAL A 15 -33.36 3.04 -2.26
N PHE A 16 -33.56 1.84 -1.71
CA PHE A 16 -33.22 0.58 -2.37
C PHE A 16 -34.28 0.29 -3.44
N TYR A 17 -33.96 0.55 -4.71
CA TYR A 17 -34.69 -0.06 -5.83
C TYR A 17 -33.95 -1.32 -6.26
N ALA A 18 -34.53 -2.50 -5.96
CA ALA A 18 -34.19 -3.73 -6.65
C ALA A 18 -34.89 -3.70 -8.02
N VAL A 19 -34.11 -3.57 -9.10
CA VAL A 19 -34.60 -3.75 -10.47
C VAL A 19 -34.07 -5.09 -10.97
N GLU A 20 -35.00 -5.93 -11.43
CA GLU A 20 -34.73 -7.24 -12.02
C GLU A 20 -33.97 -7.14 -13.35
N LEU A 21 -33.08 -8.12 -13.55
CA LEU A 21 -32.06 -8.24 -14.59
C LEU A 21 -32.59 -8.17 -16.04
N SER A 22 -32.04 -7.24 -16.84
CA SER A 22 -31.89 -7.44 -18.28
C SER A 22 -30.57 -8.16 -18.57
N LYS A 23 -30.67 -9.44 -18.89
CA LYS A 23 -29.61 -10.45 -18.93
C LYS A 23 -28.70 -10.39 -20.17
N ALA A 24 -28.16 -9.21 -20.54
CA ALA A 24 -27.30 -9.13 -21.73
C ALA A 24 -26.03 -8.25 -21.64
N CYS A 25 -25.78 -7.43 -20.62
CA CYS A 25 -24.55 -6.60 -20.55
C CYS A 25 -24.11 -6.18 -19.12
N ASP A 26 -24.44 -6.94 -18.06
CA ASP A 26 -24.38 -6.42 -16.67
C ASP A 26 -23.40 -7.14 -15.72
N GLY A 27 -22.41 -7.88 -16.24
CA GLY A 27 -21.46 -8.64 -15.41
C GLY A 27 -20.18 -7.89 -14.98
N TYR A 28 -19.71 -6.96 -15.82
CA TYR A 28 -18.36 -6.39 -15.73
C TYR A 28 -18.30 -5.01 -15.05
N GLY A 29 -19.47 -4.45 -14.71
CA GLY A 29 -19.58 -3.10 -14.16
C GLY A 29 -19.67 -3.02 -12.64
N TYR A 30 -19.45 -4.12 -11.91
CA TYR A 30 -19.74 -4.20 -10.48
C TYR A 30 -18.53 -4.61 -9.62
N ILE A 31 -18.34 -3.90 -8.51
CA ILE A 31 -17.40 -4.25 -7.45
C ILE A 31 -18.19 -4.92 -6.33
N ARG A 32 -17.72 -6.07 -5.86
CA ARG A 32 -18.26 -6.77 -4.69
C ARG A 32 -17.26 -6.73 -3.54
N CYS A 33 -17.71 -6.33 -2.36
CA CYS A 33 -16.90 -6.32 -1.15
C CYS A 33 -16.69 -7.75 -0.65
N GLU A 34 -15.43 -8.16 -0.57
CA GLU A 34 -14.99 -9.50 -0.15
C GLU A 34 -14.57 -9.57 1.33
N ALA A 35 -14.79 -8.49 2.09
CA ALA A 35 -14.42 -8.43 3.51
C ALA A 35 -15.20 -9.46 4.35
N ASN A 36 -14.50 -10.16 5.22
CA ASN A 36 -15.09 -11.07 6.19
C ASN A 36 -15.31 -10.32 7.52
N ILE A 37 -16.58 -10.19 7.91
CA ILE A 37 -17.01 -9.53 9.14
C ILE A 37 -17.68 -10.61 9.99
N GLU A 38 -17.08 -10.92 11.14
CA GLU A 38 -17.66 -11.86 12.13
C GLU A 38 -18.05 -13.24 11.54
N GLY A 39 -17.27 -13.73 10.58
CA GLY A 39 -17.47 -15.05 9.96
C GLY A 39 -18.36 -15.04 8.72
N TYR A 40 -18.86 -13.88 8.29
CA TYR A 40 -19.67 -13.72 7.07
C TYR A 40 -19.03 -12.74 6.09
N ALA A 41 -19.11 -13.04 4.79
CA ALA A 41 -18.70 -12.09 3.75
C ALA A 41 -19.69 -10.91 3.69
N CYS A 42 -19.18 -9.68 3.61
CA CYS A 42 -19.98 -8.47 3.51
C CYS A 42 -20.92 -8.49 2.28
N GLY A 43 -20.39 -8.93 1.14
CA GLY A 43 -21.15 -9.15 -0.11
C GLY A 43 -21.73 -7.90 -0.76
N HIS A 44 -21.51 -6.72 -0.17
CA HIS A 44 -22.03 -5.46 -0.70
C HIS A 44 -21.49 -5.24 -2.11
N SER A 45 -22.39 -5.05 -3.07
CA SER A 45 -22.05 -4.86 -4.47
C SER A 45 -22.49 -3.47 -4.94
N CYS A 46 -21.66 -2.81 -5.76
CA CYS A 46 -21.98 -1.50 -6.32
C CYS A 46 -21.42 -1.37 -7.73
N HIS A 47 -21.99 -0.46 -8.54
CA HIS A 47 -21.43 -0.15 -9.85
C HIS A 47 -20.07 0.54 -9.70
N ILE A 48 -19.07 0.13 -10.49
CA ILE A 48 -17.74 0.73 -10.51
C ILE A 48 -17.85 2.23 -10.82
N ASP A 49 -18.63 2.62 -11.82
CA ASP A 49 -18.85 4.02 -12.19
C ASP A 49 -19.45 4.84 -11.03
N CYS A 50 -20.43 4.29 -10.33
CA CYS A 50 -21.04 4.94 -9.17
C CYS A 50 -20.01 5.09 -8.04
N ALA A 51 -19.18 4.08 -7.80
CA ALA A 51 -18.13 4.13 -6.79
C ALA A 51 -17.04 5.16 -7.12
N LEU A 52 -16.61 5.22 -8.38
CA LEU A 52 -15.64 6.21 -8.87
C LEU A 52 -16.17 7.64 -8.72
N ARG A 53 -17.40 7.91 -9.19
CA ARG A 53 -18.04 9.23 -9.06
C ARG A 53 -18.27 9.64 -7.60
N ALA A 54 -18.46 8.67 -6.74
CA ALA A 54 -18.63 8.87 -5.31
C ALA A 54 -17.32 9.00 -4.53
N TYR A 55 -16.15 8.95 -5.19
CA TYR A 55 -14.84 8.91 -4.54
C TYR A 55 -14.69 7.74 -3.56
N MET A 56 -15.39 6.64 -3.82
CA MET A 56 -15.31 5.39 -3.05
C MET A 56 -14.43 4.35 -3.74
N ALA A 57 -14.00 4.59 -4.98
CA ALA A 57 -13.13 3.70 -5.75
C ALA A 57 -12.02 4.47 -6.46
N GLY A 58 -10.91 3.79 -6.75
CA GLY A 58 -9.75 4.31 -7.49
C GLY A 58 -8.68 4.92 -6.58
N THR A 59 -7.93 5.89 -7.10
CA THR A 59 -6.97 6.67 -6.31
C THR A 59 -7.61 7.95 -5.82
N VAL A 60 -7.85 8.06 -4.51
CA VAL A 60 -8.59 9.16 -3.89
C VAL A 60 -7.77 9.74 -2.74
N GLY A 61 -7.43 11.03 -2.83
CA GLY A 61 -6.73 11.75 -1.77
C GLY A 61 -7.60 12.09 -0.55
N GLY A 62 -7.09 12.95 0.34
CA GLY A 62 -7.84 13.39 1.53
C GLY A 62 -7.87 12.35 2.65
N SER A 63 -8.91 12.41 3.49
CA SER A 63 -9.03 11.57 4.70
C SER A 63 -9.29 10.10 4.42
N ILE A 64 -9.90 9.76 3.27
CA ILE A 64 -10.16 8.37 2.88
C ILE A 64 -8.87 7.72 2.39
N GLY A 65 -8.06 8.40 1.57
CA GLY A 65 -6.74 7.94 1.16
C GLY A 65 -6.75 6.55 0.50
N LEU A 66 -7.39 6.45 -0.66
CA LEU A 66 -7.43 5.22 -1.48
C LEU A 66 -6.31 5.25 -2.53
N ASP A 67 -5.72 4.09 -2.80
CA ASP A 67 -4.73 3.89 -3.87
C ASP A 67 -5.08 2.67 -4.71
N ALA A 68 -5.73 2.88 -5.86
CA ALA A 68 -6.36 1.83 -6.68
C ALA A 68 -7.22 0.86 -5.86
N GLU A 69 -8.06 1.40 -4.98
CA GLU A 69 -8.85 0.64 -3.99
C GLU A 69 -10.33 1.04 -4.04
N TYR A 70 -11.19 0.15 -3.55
CA TYR A 70 -12.59 0.42 -3.25
C TYR A 70 -12.82 0.39 -1.75
N CYS A 71 -13.49 1.39 -1.20
CA CYS A 71 -13.96 1.40 0.19
C CYS A 71 -15.45 1.07 0.23
N CYS A 72 -15.80 0.01 0.96
CA CYS A 72 -17.17 -0.44 1.09
C CYS A 72 -17.96 0.45 2.05
N ARG A 73 -19.03 1.08 1.58
CA ARG A 73 -19.89 1.94 2.42
C ARG A 73 -20.62 1.23 3.56
N ARG A 74 -20.68 -0.11 3.54
CA ARG A 74 -21.37 -0.89 4.57
C ARG A 74 -20.47 -1.24 5.77
N CYS A 75 -19.18 -1.46 5.52
CA CYS A 75 -18.27 -2.02 6.53
C CYS A 75 -16.90 -1.34 6.55
N ASP A 76 -16.73 -0.28 5.76
CA ASP A 76 -15.52 0.53 5.62
C ASP A 76 -14.25 -0.25 5.25
N SER A 77 -14.43 -1.52 4.87
CA SER A 77 -13.34 -2.38 4.43
C SER A 77 -12.90 -1.99 3.02
N ARG A 78 -11.60 -2.12 2.79
CA ARG A 78 -10.98 -1.80 1.50
C ARG A 78 -10.79 -3.06 0.66
N THR A 79 -10.94 -2.90 -0.64
CA THR A 79 -10.73 -3.94 -1.64
C THR A 79 -9.74 -3.43 -2.68
N ASN A 80 -8.66 -4.19 -2.90
CA ASN A 80 -7.70 -3.88 -3.97
C ASN A 80 -8.39 -4.04 -5.33
N LEU A 81 -8.36 -3.00 -6.16
CA LEU A 81 -8.99 -3.02 -7.49
C LEU A 81 -8.06 -3.43 -8.61
N VAL A 82 -6.74 -3.54 -8.39
CA VAL A 82 -5.80 -4.02 -9.42
C VAL A 82 -6.20 -5.42 -9.90
N SER A 83 -6.41 -6.35 -8.97
CA SER A 83 -6.89 -7.71 -9.29
C SER A 83 -8.28 -7.73 -9.90
N HIS A 84 -9.14 -6.77 -9.53
CA HIS A 84 -10.45 -6.63 -10.14
C HIS A 84 -10.33 -6.20 -11.61
N VAL A 85 -9.46 -5.24 -11.93
CA VAL A 85 -9.21 -4.82 -13.31
C VAL A 85 -8.61 -5.95 -14.14
N ILE A 86 -7.69 -6.76 -13.59
CA ILE A 86 -7.17 -7.96 -14.29
C ILE A 86 -8.32 -8.89 -14.67
N LYS A 87 -9.20 -9.24 -13.73
CA LYS A 87 -10.38 -10.08 -14.00
C LYS A 87 -11.30 -9.46 -15.05
N LEU A 88 -11.44 -8.14 -15.09
CA LEU A 88 -12.22 -7.46 -16.13
C LEU A 88 -11.58 -7.62 -17.51
N LEU A 89 -10.25 -7.57 -17.60
CA LEU A 89 -9.52 -7.77 -18.86
C LEU A 89 -9.55 -9.22 -19.33
N GLU A 90 -9.42 -10.21 -18.44
CA GLU A 90 -9.58 -11.64 -18.77
C GLU A 90 -10.95 -11.90 -19.42
N ASN A 91 -11.99 -11.25 -18.89
CA ASN A 91 -13.32 -11.38 -19.45
C ASN A 91 -13.50 -10.73 -20.83
N CYS A 92 -12.65 -9.76 -21.21
CA CYS A 92 -12.67 -9.17 -22.55
C CYS A 92 -12.38 -10.20 -23.65
N GLU A 93 -11.71 -11.31 -23.36
CA GLU A 93 -11.46 -12.39 -24.32
C GLU A 93 -12.74 -13.01 -24.87
N SER A 94 -13.82 -12.98 -24.09
CA SER A 94 -15.13 -13.50 -24.49
C SER A 94 -16.03 -12.46 -25.17
N ILE A 95 -15.59 -11.19 -25.22
CA ILE A 95 -16.39 -10.06 -25.70
C ILE A 95 -16.08 -9.78 -27.16
N VAL A 96 -17.09 -9.91 -28.02
CA VAL A 96 -16.96 -9.70 -29.47
C VAL A 96 -17.20 -8.22 -29.86
N SER A 97 -17.67 -7.40 -28.92
CA SER A 97 -18.07 -6.00 -29.14
C SER A 97 -16.93 -5.02 -28.84
N PRO A 98 -16.37 -4.31 -29.85
CA PRO A 98 -15.32 -3.31 -29.65
C PRO A 98 -15.73 -2.18 -28.69
N ASP A 99 -17.00 -1.77 -28.71
CA ASP A 99 -17.54 -0.74 -27.83
C ASP A 99 -17.52 -1.15 -26.35
N ASP A 100 -17.75 -2.44 -26.07
CA ASP A 100 -17.75 -2.94 -24.69
C ASP A 100 -16.31 -3.15 -24.19
N ILE A 101 -15.39 -3.55 -25.06
CA ILE A 101 -13.95 -3.54 -24.76
C ILE A 101 -13.48 -2.12 -24.45
N GLU A 102 -13.87 -1.12 -25.26
CA GLU A 102 -13.52 0.27 -25.02
C GLU A 102 -14.02 0.77 -23.65
N LYS A 103 -15.25 0.41 -23.26
CA LYS A 103 -15.81 0.74 -21.94
C LYS A 103 -15.00 0.11 -20.82
N ILE A 104 -14.66 -1.18 -20.92
CA ILE A 104 -13.88 -1.88 -19.88
C ILE A 104 -12.50 -1.26 -19.72
N LEU A 105 -11.81 -0.97 -20.83
CA LEU A 105 -10.49 -0.32 -20.80
C LEU A 105 -10.59 1.08 -20.17
N LYS A 106 -11.64 1.87 -20.48
CA LYS A 106 -11.89 3.19 -19.85
C LYS A 106 -12.07 3.06 -18.33
N ILE A 107 -12.81 2.06 -17.86
CA ILE A 107 -12.99 1.79 -16.44
C ILE A 107 -11.64 1.46 -15.79
N GLY A 108 -10.86 0.56 -16.39
CA GLY A 108 -9.52 0.20 -15.92
C GLY A 108 -8.60 1.42 -15.80
N ILE A 109 -8.58 2.28 -16.81
CA ILE A 109 -7.82 3.54 -16.78
C ILE A 109 -8.25 4.41 -15.61
N CYS A 110 -9.57 4.62 -15.42
CA CYS A 110 -10.09 5.45 -14.33
C CYS A 110 -9.74 4.90 -12.94
N VAL A 111 -9.78 3.59 -12.76
CA VAL A 111 -9.46 2.93 -11.49
C VAL A 111 -7.97 3.06 -11.13
N LEU A 112 -7.08 2.85 -12.10
CA LEU A 112 -5.63 2.76 -11.87
C LEU A 112 -4.92 4.12 -11.91
N ARG A 113 -5.53 5.13 -12.54
CA ARG A 113 -4.93 6.45 -12.71
C ARG A 113 -4.50 7.05 -11.37
N GLY A 114 -3.27 7.58 -11.36
CA GLY A 114 -2.70 8.26 -10.20
C GLY A 114 -2.18 7.33 -9.09
N SER A 115 -2.32 6.01 -9.25
CA SER A 115 -1.89 5.06 -8.24
C SER A 115 -0.38 5.12 -7.99
N LYS A 116 0.03 4.89 -6.75
CA LYS A 116 1.46 4.83 -6.40
C LYS A 116 2.03 3.42 -6.56
N LYS A 117 1.18 2.39 -6.42
CA LYS A 117 1.50 0.97 -6.63
C LYS A 117 2.12 0.76 -8.00
N ALA A 118 3.22 0.02 -8.06
CA ALA A 118 3.90 -0.19 -9.32
C ALA A 118 3.11 -1.16 -10.23
N SER A 119 2.44 -2.17 -9.64
CA SER A 119 1.53 -3.07 -10.36
C SER A 119 0.40 -2.31 -11.07
N ALA A 120 -0.20 -1.32 -10.40
CA ALA A 120 -1.24 -0.47 -10.99
C ALA A 120 -0.73 0.38 -12.17
N LYS A 121 0.50 0.92 -12.06
CA LYS A 121 1.13 1.70 -13.15
C LYS A 121 1.46 0.83 -14.36
N GLN A 122 2.00 -0.36 -14.13
CA GLN A 122 2.31 -1.31 -15.20
C GLN A 122 1.02 -1.73 -15.92
N LEU A 123 -0.01 -2.12 -15.15
CA LEU A 123 -1.29 -2.50 -15.72
C LEU A 123 -1.95 -1.35 -16.50
N LEU A 124 -1.88 -0.12 -15.98
CA LEU A 124 -2.37 1.07 -16.69
C LEU A 124 -1.67 1.26 -18.04
N HIS A 125 -0.35 1.12 -18.10
CA HIS A 125 0.41 1.23 -19.36
C HIS A 125 -0.05 0.19 -20.40
N HIS A 126 -0.28 -1.06 -19.97
CA HIS A 126 -0.81 -2.09 -20.86
C HIS A 126 -2.21 -1.77 -21.37
N ILE A 127 -3.10 -1.27 -20.51
CA ILE A 127 -4.46 -0.89 -20.89
C ILE A 127 -4.44 0.32 -21.85
N GLU A 128 -3.58 1.31 -21.62
CA GLU A 128 -3.43 2.47 -22.50
C GLU A 128 -2.88 2.08 -23.88
N SER A 129 -1.93 1.14 -23.93
CA SER A 129 -1.45 0.55 -25.19
C SER A 129 -2.58 -0.18 -25.94
N ALA A 130 -3.33 -1.05 -25.27
CA ALA A 130 -4.47 -1.74 -25.86
C ALA A 130 -5.55 -0.77 -26.38
N MET A 131 -5.85 0.29 -25.62
CA MET A 131 -6.77 1.35 -26.02
C MET A 131 -6.30 2.09 -27.28
N SER A 132 -5.01 2.33 -27.43
CA SER A 132 -4.45 2.98 -28.62
C SER A 132 -4.58 2.11 -29.88
N LYS A 133 -4.34 0.80 -29.75
CA LYS A 133 -4.48 -0.18 -30.85
C LYS A 133 -5.92 -0.36 -31.29
N LEU A 134 -6.86 -0.36 -30.34
CA LEU A 134 -8.29 -0.43 -30.62
C LEU A 134 -8.78 0.76 -31.47
N LYS A 135 -8.24 1.96 -31.24
CA LYS A 135 -8.59 3.17 -32.00
C LYS A 135 -8.01 3.23 -33.42
N ASN A 136 -6.98 2.45 -33.70
CA ASN A 136 -6.28 2.46 -34.98
C ASN A 136 -6.82 1.41 -35.97
N GLU A 137 -8.03 0.84 -35.74
CA GLU A 137 -8.68 -0.19 -36.57
C GLU A 137 -7.77 -1.40 -36.90
N THR A 138 -7.00 -1.85 -35.91
CA THR A 138 -6.22 -3.11 -36.03
C THR A 138 -7.14 -4.31 -35.78
N ASN A 139 -6.86 -5.47 -36.40
CA ASN A 139 -7.58 -6.72 -36.11
C ASN A 139 -7.58 -6.97 -34.59
N LEU A 140 -8.73 -7.38 -34.04
CA LEU A 140 -8.97 -7.59 -32.62
C LEU A 140 -7.94 -8.53 -31.96
N GLU A 141 -7.40 -9.47 -32.73
CA GLU A 141 -6.33 -10.39 -32.31
C GLU A 141 -4.95 -9.72 -32.10
N ASP A 142 -4.71 -8.55 -32.70
CA ASP A 142 -3.43 -7.83 -32.59
C ASP A 142 -3.36 -6.84 -31.42
N ILE A 143 -4.52 -6.52 -30.80
CA ILE A 143 -4.61 -5.60 -29.65
C ILE A 143 -3.74 -6.10 -28.48
N TRP A 144 -3.74 -7.40 -28.27
CA TRP A 144 -3.10 -8.05 -27.13
C TRP A 144 -1.72 -8.65 -27.44
N LYS A 145 -1.27 -8.62 -28.70
CA LYS A 145 0.08 -9.04 -29.07
C LYS A 145 1.11 -8.04 -28.56
N LYS A 146 2.26 -8.54 -28.11
CA LYS A 146 3.36 -7.73 -27.60
C LYS A 146 3.97 -6.87 -28.71
N GLU A 147 4.36 -5.64 -28.39
CA GLU A 147 5.35 -4.91 -29.21
C GLU A 147 6.73 -5.43 -28.80
N ASP A 148 7.29 -6.33 -29.61
CA ASP A 148 8.64 -6.81 -29.41
C ASP A 148 9.64 -5.71 -29.80
N ALA A 149 10.29 -5.13 -28.78
CA ALA A 149 11.52 -4.39 -28.98
C ALA A 149 12.68 -5.37 -29.21
N SER A 150 12.77 -5.96 -30.41
CA SER A 150 14.03 -6.48 -30.96
C SER A 150 13.87 -6.94 -32.42
N ALA A 151 14.57 -6.24 -33.31
CA ALA A 151 14.77 -6.68 -34.69
C ALA A 151 15.83 -7.80 -34.78
N ALA A 152 15.56 -8.77 -35.68
CA ALA A 152 16.44 -9.81 -36.27
C ALA A 152 16.83 -10.98 -35.30
N ILE A 153 16.79 -12.28 -35.64
CA ILE A 153 17.16 -13.02 -36.87
C ILE A 153 16.47 -14.42 -36.91
N ALA A 154 16.08 -14.81 -38.14
CA ALA A 154 15.97 -16.14 -38.78
C ALA A 154 15.01 -17.27 -38.32
N GLU A 155 14.50 -17.90 -39.39
CA GLU A 155 13.61 -19.05 -39.56
C GLU A 155 14.14 -20.38 -38.98
N ASN A 156 13.27 -21.19 -38.36
CA ASN A 156 12.71 -22.44 -38.92
C ASN A 156 12.13 -23.41 -37.86
N GLU A 157 11.14 -24.17 -38.35
CA GLU A 157 10.50 -25.42 -37.85
C GLU A 157 9.22 -25.31 -36.97
N PRO A 158 8.10 -25.93 -37.42
CA PRO A 158 6.83 -25.96 -36.70
C PRO A 158 6.78 -27.16 -35.73
N GLN A 159 6.64 -26.87 -34.43
CA GLN A 159 6.25 -27.89 -33.45
C GLN A 159 4.78 -27.70 -33.06
N ASP A 160 4.05 -28.83 -33.10
CA ASP A 160 2.68 -29.02 -32.65
C ASP A 160 2.43 -28.27 -31.32
N GLN A 161 1.71 -27.16 -31.40
CA GLN A 161 1.18 -26.47 -30.24
C GLN A 161 -0.25 -26.93 -30.02
N GLU A 162 -0.47 -27.50 -28.83
CA GLU A 162 -1.78 -27.62 -28.22
C GLU A 162 -2.56 -26.31 -28.41
N THR A 163 -3.84 -26.46 -28.71
CA THR A 163 -4.82 -25.41 -29.01
C THR A 163 -5.13 -24.54 -27.78
N GLY A 164 -4.12 -23.91 -27.19
CA GLY A 164 -4.25 -22.82 -26.23
C GLY A 164 -4.24 -21.49 -26.97
N SER A 165 -5.20 -20.62 -26.67
CA SER A 165 -5.22 -19.25 -27.23
C SER A 165 -3.92 -18.52 -26.88
N PRO A 166 -3.20 -17.90 -27.83
CA PRO A 166 -1.97 -17.14 -27.59
C PRO A 166 -2.10 -16.03 -26.52
N LEU A 167 -3.34 -15.60 -26.23
CA LEU A 167 -3.67 -14.58 -25.24
C LEU A 167 -3.61 -15.08 -23.80
N SER A 168 -3.98 -16.35 -23.57
CA SER A 168 -3.94 -16.96 -22.23
C SER A 168 -2.53 -16.91 -21.65
N SER A 169 -1.52 -17.30 -22.43
CA SER A 169 -0.11 -17.25 -22.00
C SER A 169 0.39 -15.83 -21.76
N ILE A 170 -0.11 -14.83 -22.50
CA ILE A 170 0.32 -13.43 -22.34
C ILE A 170 -0.28 -12.84 -21.06
N LEU A 171 -1.55 -13.11 -20.77
CA LEU A 171 -2.20 -12.70 -19.53
C LEU A 171 -1.58 -13.40 -18.33
N ASP A 172 -1.25 -14.69 -18.43
CA ASP A 172 -0.57 -15.43 -17.37
C ASP A 172 0.77 -14.75 -16.99
N HIS A 173 1.58 -14.39 -17.99
CA HIS A 173 2.83 -13.65 -17.75
C HIS A 173 2.62 -12.25 -17.18
N LEU A 174 1.55 -11.54 -17.58
CA LEU A 174 1.19 -10.25 -16.99
C LEU A 174 0.79 -10.41 -15.52
N VAL A 175 -0.01 -11.41 -15.20
CA VAL A 175 -0.41 -11.71 -13.81
C VAL A 175 0.81 -12.07 -12.97
N GLU A 176 1.73 -12.88 -13.48
CA GLU A 176 3.00 -13.20 -12.81
C GLU A 176 3.85 -11.94 -12.58
N SER A 177 4.00 -11.08 -13.61
CA SER A 177 4.74 -9.82 -13.49
C SER A 177 4.12 -8.88 -12.45
N LEU A 178 2.79 -8.78 -12.41
CA LEU A 178 2.09 -7.91 -11.46
C LEU A 178 2.20 -8.44 -10.02
N LYS A 179 2.16 -9.76 -9.83
CA LYS A 179 2.41 -10.39 -8.52
C LYS A 179 3.81 -10.09 -8.01
N LEU A 180 4.82 -10.20 -8.88
CA LEU A 180 6.20 -9.88 -8.52
C LEU A 180 6.33 -8.41 -8.08
N GLU A 181 5.66 -7.50 -8.78
CA GLU A 181 5.66 -6.08 -8.45
C GLU A 181 4.98 -5.81 -7.08
N ASP A 182 3.84 -6.46 -6.80
CA ASP A 182 3.18 -6.41 -5.50
C ASP A 182 4.06 -6.98 -4.37
N GLU A 183 4.79 -8.06 -4.62
CA GLU A 183 5.76 -8.65 -3.67
C GLU A 183 6.89 -7.67 -3.35
N VAL A 184 7.46 -7.01 -4.38
CA VAL A 184 8.50 -6.00 -4.20
C VAL A 184 7.97 -4.83 -3.37
N ASP A 185 6.78 -4.32 -3.68
CA ASP A 185 6.13 -3.25 -2.91
C ASP A 185 5.93 -3.66 -1.44
N GLN A 186 5.50 -4.90 -1.18
CA GLN A 186 5.33 -5.44 0.17
C GLN A 186 6.66 -5.57 0.93
N ILE A 187 7.72 -6.04 0.27
CA ILE A 187 9.07 -6.15 0.84
C ILE A 187 9.57 -4.76 1.24
N LEU A 188 9.43 -3.77 0.35
CA LEU A 188 9.87 -2.40 0.59
C LEU A 188 9.07 -1.73 1.71
N ASP A 189 7.76 -1.95 1.79
CA ASP A 189 6.92 -1.42 2.88
C ASP A 189 7.28 -2.06 4.23
N SER A 190 7.55 -3.36 4.25
CA SER A 190 7.99 -4.09 5.45
C SER A 190 9.37 -3.59 5.92
N LEU A 191 10.31 -3.37 4.99
CA LEU A 191 11.61 -2.78 5.29
C LEU A 191 11.47 -1.38 5.88
N ARG A 192 10.63 -0.52 5.27
CA ARG A 192 10.36 0.84 5.77
C ARG A 192 9.83 0.81 7.20
N LYS A 193 8.81 0.00 7.47
CA LYS A 193 8.23 -0.17 8.81
C LYS A 193 9.27 -0.64 9.84
N SER A 194 10.10 -1.62 9.46
CA SER A 194 11.19 -2.10 10.33
C SER A 194 12.16 -0.98 10.68
N GLN A 195 12.60 -0.19 9.68
CA GLN A 195 13.50 0.94 9.88
C GLN A 195 12.87 2.06 10.72
N GLU A 196 11.58 2.34 10.55
CA GLU A 196 10.84 3.31 11.37
C GLU A 196 10.78 2.89 12.85
N ILE A 197 10.61 1.59 13.12
CA ILE A 197 10.64 1.04 14.48
C ILE A 197 12.03 1.20 15.09
N GLU A 198 13.09 0.82 14.36
CA GLU A 198 14.48 1.00 14.79
C GLU A 198 14.81 2.46 15.08
N TYR A 199 14.42 3.38 14.18
CA TYR A 199 14.62 4.82 14.36
C TYR A 199 13.92 5.32 15.62
N ARG A 200 12.66 4.96 15.82
CA ARG A 200 11.87 5.41 16.99
C ARG A 200 12.47 4.90 18.30
N LEU A 201 12.91 3.64 18.33
CA LEU A 201 13.60 3.08 19.49
C LEU A 201 14.91 3.84 19.76
N ALA A 202 15.70 4.13 18.71
CA ALA A 202 16.92 4.91 18.87
C ALA A 202 16.64 6.31 19.42
N GLU A 203 15.66 7.01 18.88
CA GLU A 203 15.24 8.34 19.32
C GLU A 203 14.83 8.35 20.80
N GLU A 204 14.01 7.39 21.22
CA GLU A 204 13.57 7.24 22.61
C GLU A 204 14.77 7.02 23.56
N ARG A 205 15.64 6.05 23.24
CA ARG A 205 16.78 5.67 24.07
C ARG A 205 17.82 6.80 24.15
N LEU A 206 18.18 7.40 23.02
CA LEU A 206 19.11 8.53 22.96
C LEU A 206 18.56 9.75 23.71
N SER A 207 17.27 10.04 23.57
CA SER A 207 16.63 11.15 24.29
C SER A 207 16.62 10.93 25.80
N THR A 208 16.34 9.69 26.23
CA THR A 208 16.39 9.30 27.64
C THR A 208 17.80 9.47 28.21
N GLN A 209 18.82 8.98 27.50
CA GLN A 209 20.22 9.12 27.90
C GLN A 209 20.65 10.60 27.96
N LYS A 210 20.26 11.41 26.98
CA LYS A 210 20.50 12.86 26.96
C LYS A 210 19.92 13.52 28.22
N ASN A 211 18.65 13.24 28.53
CA ASN A 211 17.98 13.82 29.69
C ASN A 211 18.63 13.40 31.01
N TYR A 212 19.06 12.13 31.11
CA TYR A 212 19.81 11.65 32.27
C TYR A 212 21.10 12.43 32.49
N ILE A 213 21.90 12.62 31.44
CA ILE A 213 23.15 13.41 31.49
C ILE A 213 22.86 14.87 31.88
N LEU A 214 21.82 15.49 31.32
CA LEU A 214 21.43 16.87 31.67
C LEU A 214 21.02 16.99 33.14
N ASN A 215 20.30 16.01 33.68
CA ASN A 215 19.92 15.98 35.09
C ASN A 215 21.15 15.88 36.00
N LEU A 216 22.16 15.09 35.63
CA LEU A 216 23.43 15.01 36.36
C LEU A 216 24.17 16.36 36.38
N TYR A 217 24.21 17.07 35.25
CA TYR A 217 24.80 18.43 35.21
C TYR A 217 24.05 19.41 36.11
N GLN A 218 22.71 19.36 36.14
CA GLN A 218 21.91 20.19 37.03
C GLN A 218 22.19 19.89 38.52
N GLN A 219 22.36 18.61 38.85
CA GLN A 219 22.71 18.16 40.19
C GLN A 219 24.07 18.68 40.65
N ILE A 220 25.09 18.58 39.79
CA ILE A 220 26.44 19.13 40.05
C ILE A 220 26.36 20.64 40.31
N ASN A 221 25.57 21.38 39.53
CA ASN A 221 25.41 22.83 39.71
C ASN A 221 24.75 23.18 41.04
N LYS A 222 23.77 22.38 41.49
CA LYS A 222 23.12 22.58 42.79
C LYS A 222 24.09 22.36 43.96
N GLU A 223 24.88 21.29 43.92
CA GLU A 223 25.85 21.00 44.99
C GLU A 223 26.95 22.04 45.07
N ARG A 224 27.42 22.56 43.95
CA ARG A 224 28.43 23.64 43.97
C ARG A 224 27.95 24.93 44.63
N SER A 225 26.64 25.09 44.82
CA SER A 225 26.05 26.26 45.45
C SER A 225 25.82 26.13 46.96
N SER A 226 26.08 24.97 47.58
CA SER A 226 25.93 24.78 49.03
C SER A 226 27.20 25.13 49.83
N GLU A 227 27.00 25.58 51.08
CA GLU A 227 28.04 26.19 51.95
C GLU A 227 28.90 25.18 52.74
N ASP A 228 28.65 23.88 52.65
CA ASP A 228 29.31 22.83 53.45
C ASP A 228 30.43 22.14 52.64
N GLN A 229 31.71 22.46 52.89
CA GLN A 229 32.75 22.33 51.85
C GLN A 229 33.40 20.93 51.67
N ASP A 230 33.61 20.14 52.72
CA ASP A 230 34.47 18.95 52.60
C ASP A 230 33.75 17.68 52.12
N SER A 231 32.49 17.44 52.50
CA SER A 231 31.71 16.29 51.96
C SER A 231 31.19 16.54 50.54
N LEU A 232 31.01 17.81 50.19
CA LEU A 232 30.47 18.28 48.91
C LEU A 232 31.47 18.11 47.76
N LEU A 233 32.77 18.21 48.02
CA LEU A 233 33.80 18.01 46.99
C LEU A 233 33.86 16.57 46.50
N ASP A 234 33.74 15.59 47.40
CA ASP A 234 33.73 14.16 47.05
C ASP A 234 32.46 13.78 46.25
N ASP A 235 31.30 14.30 46.66
CA ASP A 235 30.03 14.11 45.96
C ASP A 235 30.05 14.70 44.54
N VAL A 236 30.58 15.92 44.39
CA VAL A 236 30.74 16.59 43.10
C VAL A 236 31.72 15.80 42.21
N LEU A 237 32.85 15.34 42.75
CA LEU A 237 33.83 14.55 41.99
C LEU A 237 33.23 13.22 41.52
N SER A 238 32.48 12.55 42.38
CA SER A 238 31.76 11.31 42.06
C SER A 238 30.78 11.51 40.90
N ARG A 239 29.96 12.57 40.94
CA ARG A 239 29.01 12.91 39.87
C ARG A 239 29.69 13.32 38.57
N VAL A 240 30.80 14.05 38.61
CA VAL A 240 31.59 14.35 37.40
C VAL A 240 32.09 13.06 36.75
N ASN A 241 32.54 12.09 37.54
CA ASN A 241 32.95 10.79 37.01
C ASN A 241 31.77 10.00 36.45
N GLN A 242 30.58 10.11 37.05
CA GLN A 242 29.35 9.52 36.50
C GLN A 242 28.99 10.15 35.15
N VAL A 243 29.00 11.47 35.02
CA VAL A 243 28.78 12.16 33.75
C VAL A 243 29.75 11.68 32.67
N LYS A 244 31.03 11.53 32.98
CA LYS A 244 32.02 11.01 32.03
C LYS A 244 31.66 9.61 31.52
N ARG A 245 31.21 8.71 32.41
CA ARG A 245 30.76 7.36 32.02
C ARG A 245 29.53 7.42 31.13
N GLU A 246 28.52 8.21 31.49
CA GLU A 246 27.28 8.30 30.73
C GLU A 246 27.45 8.99 29.37
N VAL A 247 28.38 9.94 29.26
CA VAL A 247 28.78 10.54 27.98
C VAL A 247 29.51 9.52 27.10
N SER A 248 30.36 8.66 27.68
CA SER A 248 30.96 7.55 26.93
C SER A 248 29.88 6.59 26.42
N ARG A 249 28.94 6.22 27.28
CA ARG A 249 27.80 5.37 26.94
C ARG A 249 26.96 5.96 25.80
N LEU A 250 26.71 7.28 25.82
CA LEU A 250 26.02 7.96 24.71
C LEU A 250 26.81 7.90 23.39
N LYS A 251 28.15 7.96 23.44
CA LYS A 251 28.99 7.77 22.24
C LYS A 251 28.88 6.35 21.69
N ASP A 252 28.83 5.35 22.57
CA ASP A 252 28.63 3.96 22.17
C ASP A 252 27.23 3.78 21.54
N MET A 253 26.20 4.42 22.11
CA MET A 253 24.85 4.43 21.52
C MET A 253 24.81 5.07 20.13
N ALA A 254 25.68 6.04 19.83
CA ALA A 254 25.70 6.74 18.55
C ALA A 254 26.08 5.82 17.37
N ASP A 255 26.63 4.63 17.62
CA ASP A 255 26.92 3.65 16.57
C ASP A 255 25.66 3.18 15.81
N VAL A 256 24.45 3.32 16.38
CA VAL A 256 23.19 3.05 15.66
C VAL A 256 23.02 3.92 14.41
N ALA A 257 23.73 5.04 14.29
CA ALA A 257 23.76 5.85 13.06
C ALA A 257 24.28 5.07 11.84
N LYS A 258 25.02 3.97 12.05
CA LYS A 258 25.49 3.06 11.00
C LYS A 258 24.44 1.99 10.64
N GLY A 259 23.29 1.96 11.32
CA GLY A 259 22.25 0.95 11.24
C GLY A 259 22.37 -0.11 12.34
N PHE A 260 21.25 -0.56 12.90
CA PHE A 260 21.21 -1.50 14.04
C PHE A 260 21.93 -2.82 13.73
N GLY A 261 21.80 -3.34 12.51
CA GLY A 261 22.50 -4.58 12.09
C GLY A 261 24.04 -4.49 12.07
N ARG A 262 24.61 -3.29 12.16
CA ARG A 262 26.08 -3.07 12.24
C ARG A 262 26.57 -2.78 13.65
N VAL A 263 25.66 -2.62 14.62
CA VAL A 263 26.02 -2.34 16.01
C VAL A 263 26.38 -3.66 16.72
N PRO A 264 27.48 -3.70 17.50
CA PRO A 264 27.80 -4.86 18.31
C PRO A 264 26.63 -5.32 19.19
N LYS A 265 26.35 -6.63 19.21
CA LYS A 265 25.19 -7.20 19.93
C LYS A 265 25.12 -6.81 21.41
N HIS A 266 26.27 -6.71 22.07
CA HIS A 266 26.32 -6.33 23.49
C HIS A 266 25.78 -4.92 23.73
N ILE A 267 26.05 -3.97 22.82
CA ILE A 267 25.54 -2.60 22.87
C ILE A 267 24.02 -2.59 22.68
N LEU A 268 23.51 -3.35 21.69
CA LEU A 268 22.07 -3.45 21.44
C LEU A 268 21.31 -4.04 22.64
N LYS A 269 21.86 -5.08 23.25
CA LYS A 269 21.28 -5.70 24.45
C LYS A 269 21.30 -4.76 25.65
N GLU A 270 22.46 -4.19 25.98
CA GLU A 270 22.64 -3.39 27.19
C GLU A 270 21.99 -2.00 27.11
N LEU A 271 22.05 -1.36 25.94
CA LEU A 271 21.68 0.06 25.79
C LEU A 271 20.32 0.26 25.13
N PHE A 272 19.87 -0.70 24.32
CA PHE A 272 18.58 -0.64 23.61
C PHE A 272 17.56 -1.66 24.11
N GLY A 273 17.99 -2.66 24.90
CA GLY A 273 17.11 -3.71 25.43
C GLY A 273 16.67 -4.73 24.38
N LEU A 274 17.48 -4.90 23.32
CA LEU A 274 17.22 -5.87 22.26
C LEU A 274 17.93 -7.18 22.58
N ASP A 275 17.16 -8.19 22.99
CA ASP A 275 17.64 -9.57 23.01
C ASP A 275 17.60 -10.10 21.59
N ILE A 276 18.75 -10.10 20.92
CA ILE A 276 18.92 -10.78 19.64
C ILE A 276 19.14 -12.26 19.95
N GLU A 277 18.05 -12.97 20.24
CA GLU A 277 18.03 -14.43 20.15
C GLU A 277 18.26 -14.80 18.67
N LEU A 278 19.26 -15.65 18.45
CA LEU A 278 19.61 -16.18 17.12
C LEU A 278 18.63 -17.26 16.69
#